data_AF-A0A9E5I024-F1
#
_entry.id   AF-A0A9E5I024-F1
#
_cell.length_a   1.000
_cell.length_b   1.000
_cell.length_c   1.000
_cell.angle_alpha   90.00
_cell.angle_beta   90.00
_cell.angle_gamma   90.00
#
_symmetry.space_group_name_H-M   'P 1'
#
loop_
_entity.id
_entity.type
_entity.pdbx_description
1 polymer ?
#
loop_
_entity_poly.entity_id
_entity_poly.type
_entity_poly.pdbx_seq_one_letter_code
_entity_poly.pdbx_strand_id
1 'polypeptide(L)' 'DADYVKESSGYSVGGVAPVGWINSPATILIDEALNDYDIVWAAAGHPHAVFPTTFAELLRAAQATPAKVGD' A
#
# COMPACT_ATOMS: atom_id res chain seq x y z
N ASP A 1 4.11 15.99 -3.35
CA ASP A 1 5.31 16.51 -2.69
C ASP A 1 5.79 15.50 -1.66
N ALA A 2 7.10 15.37 -1.43
CA ALA A 2 7.66 14.39 -0.50
C ALA A 2 7.27 14.69 0.96
N ASP A 3 7.22 15.97 1.33
CA ASP A 3 6.80 16.40 2.67
C ASP A 3 5.35 16.03 2.93
N TYR A 4 4.45 16.31 1.97
CA TYR A 4 3.03 15.90 2.04
C TYR A 4 2.85 14.40 2.26
N VAL A 5 3.62 13.56 1.57
CA VAL A 5 3.56 12.09 1.73
C VAL A 5 3.96 11.69 3.14
N LYS A 6 5.02 12.28 3.68
CA LYS A 6 5.50 12.00 5.03
C LYS A 6 4.56 12.48 6.11
N GLU A 7 4.00 13.67 5.97
CA GLU A 7 3.01 14.22 6.89
C GLU A 7 1.70 13.42 6.90
N SER A 8 1.27 12.93 5.73
CA SER A 8 0.02 12.16 5.61
C SER A 8 0.18 10.72 6.11
N SER A 9 1.21 10.02 5.63
CA SER A 9 1.40 8.58 5.88
C SER A 9 2.28 8.26 7.09
N GLY A 10 3.18 9.16 7.47
CA GLY A 10 4.25 8.88 8.44
C GLY A 10 5.48 8.21 7.81
N TYR A 11 5.45 7.88 6.51
CA TYR A 11 6.53 7.23 5.80
C TYR A 11 7.20 8.17 4.79
N SER A 12 8.49 7.92 4.54
CA SER A 12 9.21 8.65 3.49
C SER A 12 8.89 8.07 2.11
N VAL A 13 8.94 8.92 1.08
CA VAL A 13 8.81 8.50 -0.32
C VAL A 13 9.78 7.35 -0.63
N GLY A 14 9.29 6.34 -1.35
CA GLY A 14 10.04 5.11 -1.64
C GLY A 14 9.94 4.01 -0.58
N GLY A 15 9.29 4.29 0.56
CA GLY A 15 9.06 3.29 1.62
C GLY A 15 7.65 3.33 2.20
N VAL A 16 6.68 3.92 1.51
CA VAL A 16 5.31 4.09 2.03
C VAL A 16 4.63 2.73 2.11
N ALA A 17 4.40 2.25 3.34
CA ALA A 17 3.70 1.00 3.57
C ALA A 17 2.20 1.14 3.23
N PRO A 18 1.52 0.06 2.80
CA PRO A 18 0.09 0.08 2.52
C PRO A 18 -0.78 0.10 3.79
N VAL A 19 -0.17 -0.01 4.98
CA VAL A 19 -0.83 -0.09 6.28
C VAL A 19 -0.11 0.77 7.30
N GLY A 20 -0.75 1.06 8.44
CA GLY A 20 -0.11 1.74 9.56
C GLY A 20 0.12 3.24 9.36
N TRP A 21 -0.64 3.88 8.47
CA TRP A 21 -0.55 5.32 8.27
C TRP A 21 -0.96 6.08 9.53
N ILE A 22 -0.25 7.17 9.83
CA ILE A 22 -0.57 8.02 10.99
C ILE A 22 -1.89 8.79 10.82
N ASN A 23 -2.30 9.05 9.57
CA ASN A 23 -3.60 9.59 9.24
C ASN A 23 -4.33 8.61 8.30
N SER A 24 -5.58 8.28 8.63
CA SER A 24 -6.39 7.39 7.80
C SER A 24 -6.73 8.04 6.46
N PRO A 25 -6.38 7.42 5.31
CA PRO A 25 -6.79 7.91 4.00
C PRO A 25 -8.32 7.85 3.85
N ALA A 26 -8.88 8.78 3.08
CA ALA A 26 -10.32 8.75 2.75
C ALA A 26 -10.68 7.58 1.81
N THR A 27 -9.74 7.13 0.99
CA THR A 27 -9.93 6.01 0.06
C THR A 27 -8.59 5.32 -0.17
N ILE A 28 -8.61 4.00 -0.14
CA ILE A 28 -7.45 3.16 -0.48
C ILE A 28 -7.90 2.23 -1.60
N LEU A 29 -7.17 2.25 -2.70
CA LEU A 29 -7.41 1.39 -3.86
C LEU A 29 -6.25 0.40 -4.00
N ILE A 30 -6.58 -0.83 -4.37
CA ILE A 30 -5.60 -1.84 -4.76
C ILE A 30 -5.94 -2.30 -6.17
N ASP A 31 -4.94 -2.35 -7.04
CA ASP A 31 -5.11 -2.76 -8.42
C ASP A 31 -5.47 -4.24 -8.53
N GLU A 32 -6.54 -4.55 -9.27
CA GLU A 32 -7.04 -5.91 -9.48
C GLU A 32 -6.00 -6.82 -10.13
N ALA A 33 -5.08 -6.27 -10.93
CA ALA A 33 -3.99 -7.01 -11.56
C ALA A 33 -3.07 -7.72 -10.55
N LEU A 34 -3.00 -7.25 -9.29
CA LEU A 34 -2.21 -7.91 -8.25
C LEU A 34 -2.78 -9.29 -7.85
N ASN A 35 -4.04 -9.57 -8.17
CA ASN A 35 -4.67 -10.86 -7.88
C ASN A 35 -4.19 -11.99 -8.81
N ASP A 36 -3.45 -11.67 -9.88
CA ASP A 36 -2.86 -12.68 -10.78
C ASP A 36 -1.63 -13.37 -10.16
N TYR A 37 -1.17 -12.92 -8.99
CA TYR A 37 0.02 -13.43 -8.30
C TYR A 37 -0.36 -14.03 -6.94
N ASP A 38 0.16 -15.23 -6.66
CA ASP A 38 -0.01 -15.88 -5.35
C ASP A 38 0.60 -15.06 -4.21
N ILE A 39 1.72 -14.38 -4.48
CA ILE A 39 2.44 -13.54 -3.52
C ILE A 39 2.77 -12.20 -4.17
N VAL A 40 2.44 -11.13 -3.46
CA VAL A 40 2.84 -9.75 -3.76
C VAL A 40 3.75 -9.22 -2.65
N TRP A 41 4.64 -8.30 -3.01
CA TRP A 41 5.60 -7.70 -2.08
C TRP A 41 5.28 -6.23 -1.88
N ALA A 42 4.89 -5.87 -0.66
CA ALA A 42 4.54 -4.50 -0.30
C ALA A 42 5.64 -3.86 0.54
N ALA A 43 5.77 -2.53 0.45
CA ALA A 43 6.73 -1.77 1.25
C ALA A 43 6.44 -1.89 2.76
N ALA A 44 7.49 -2.01 3.56
CA ALA A 44 7.39 -2.21 5.01
C ALA A 44 7.78 -0.97 5.83
N GLY A 45 7.68 0.24 5.26
CA GLY A 45 7.98 1.48 5.97
C GLY A 45 9.42 2.00 5.81
N HIS A 46 10.26 1.29 5.07
CA HIS A 46 11.67 1.66 4.80
C HIS A 46 12.01 1.40 3.32
N PRO A 47 12.81 2.25 2.66
CA PRO A 47 13.32 2.03 1.29
C PRO A 47 13.99 0.68 0.97
N HIS A 48 14.33 -0.12 1.98
CA HIS A 48 15.03 -1.41 1.82
C HIS A 48 14.28 -2.56 2.51
N ALA A 49 13.04 -2.34 2.93
CA ALA A 49 12.23 -3.34 3.60
C ALA A 49 10.90 -3.53 2.87
N VAL A 50 10.62 -4.79 2.54
CA VAL A 50 9.37 -5.25 1.96
C VAL A 50 8.88 -6.48 2.72
N PHE A 51 7.58 -6.75 2.68
CA PHE A 51 6.99 -7.96 3.23
C PHE A 51 6.14 -8.69 2.18
N PRO A 52 6.15 -10.03 2.18
CA PRO A 52 5.29 -10.80 1.31
C PRO A 52 3.87 -10.86 1.88
N THR A 53 2.87 -10.81 1.02
CA THR A 53 1.45 -10.99 1.38
C THR A 53 0.67 -11.48 0.16
N THR A 54 -0.59 -11.85 0.35
CA THR A 54 -1.51 -12.14 -0.76
C THR A 54 -2.38 -10.93 -1.08
N PHE A 55 -2.95 -10.89 -2.29
CA PHE A 55 -3.92 -9.85 -2.67
C PHE A 55 -5.08 -9.72 -1.66
N ALA A 56 -5.64 -10.86 -1.24
CA ALA A 56 -6.75 -10.91 -0.28
C ALA A 56 -6.36 -10.39 1.12
N GLU A 57 -5.17 -10.72 1.59
CA GLU A 57 -4.65 -10.21 2.86
C GLU A 57 -4.42 -8.70 2.81
N LEU A 58 -3.87 -8.20 1.70
CA LEU A 58 -3.58 -6.79 1.52
C LEU A 58 -4.87 -5.95 1.49
N LEU A 59 -5.90 -6.40 0.76
CA LEU A 59 -7.24 -5.79 0.78
C LEU A 59 -7.79 -5.67 2.21
N ARG A 60 -7.74 -6.75 2.97
CA ARG A 60 -8.24 -6.79 4.35
C ARG A 60 -7.44 -5.88 5.27
N ALA A 61 -6.10 -5.96 5.21
CA ALA A 61 -5.23 -5.23 6.12
C ALA A 61 -5.26 -3.71 5.88
N ALA A 62 -5.34 -3.31 4.61
CA ALA A 62 -5.41 -1.90 4.21
C ALA A 62 -6.85 -1.36 4.18
N GLN A 63 -7.88 -2.18 4.43
CA GLN A 63 -9.29 -1.80 4.26
C GLN A 63 -9.56 -1.17 2.89
N ALA A 64 -8.94 -1.75 1.86
CA ALA A 64 -8.92 -1.19 0.53
C ALA A 64 -10.06 -1.72 -0.34
N THR A 65 -10.39 -0.97 -1.38
CA THR A 65 -11.34 -1.36 -2.43
C THR A 65 -10.56 -1.82 -3.66
N PRO A 66 -10.85 -2.99 -4.24
CA PRO A 66 -10.25 -3.40 -5.50
C PRO A 66 -10.78 -2.50 -6.63
N ALA A 67 -9.89 -2.09 -7.52
CA ALA A 67 -10.26 -1.34 -8.72
C ALA A 67 -9.21 -1.58 -9.81
N LYS A 68 -9.62 -1.49 -11.08
CA LYS A 68 -8.65 -1.41 -12.18
C LYS A 68 -7.95 -0.05 -12.15
N VAL A 69 -6.64 -0.05 -11.90
CA VAL A 69 -5.82 1.18 -11.80
C VAL A 69 -4.84 1.25 -12.95
N GLY A 70 -5.24 1.87 -14.05
CA GLY A 70 -4.46 1.95 -15.30
C GLY A 70 -5.22 1.38 -16.49
N ASP A 71 -4.63 1.48 -17.68
CA ASP A 71 -5.22 1.02 -18.94
C ASP A 71 -5.03 -0.49 -19.17
#